data_AF-A0A376MKF9-F1
#
_entry.id   AF-A0A376MKF9-F1
#
_cell.length_a   1.000
_cell.length_b   1.000
_cell.length_c   1.000
_cell.angle_alpha   90.00
_cell.angle_beta   90.00
_cell.angle_gamma   90.00
#
_symmetry.space_group_name_H-M   'P 1'
#
loop_
_entity.id
_entity.type
_entity.pdbx_description
1 polymer ?
#
loop_
_entity_poly.entity_id
_entity_poly.type
_entity_poly.pdbx_seq_one_letter_code
_entity_poly.pdbx_strand_id
1 'polypeptide(L)' 'MTSLAFILGVLPLAISNGAGSGAQNAVGIGVMGGMVSATLLAIFFVPVFFVVIRRCFKG' A
#
# COMPACT_ATOMS: atom_id res chain seq x y z
N MET A 1 -9.91 -7.14 -1.84
CA MET A 1 -10.64 -7.10 -0.54
C MET A 1 -9.74 -6.63 0.59
N THR A 2 -8.56 -7.22 0.78
CA THR A 2 -7.58 -6.86 1.83
C THR A 2 -7.12 -5.40 1.77
N SER A 3 -6.74 -4.89 0.59
CA SER A 3 -6.21 -3.53 0.47
C SER A 3 -7.21 -2.45 0.87
N LEU A 4 -8.48 -2.58 0.46
CA LEU A 4 -9.55 -1.65 0.82
C LEU A 4 -9.87 -1.68 2.32
N ALA A 5 -9.97 -2.88 2.90
CA ALA A 5 -10.20 -3.02 4.34
C ALA A 5 -9.07 -2.37 5.16
N PHE A 6 -7.82 -2.54 4.72
CA PHE A 6 -6.68 -1.94 5.39
C PHE A 6 -6.63 -0.41 5.22
N ILE A 7 -6.90 0.13 4.02
CA ILE A 7 -6.98 1.59 3.77
C ILE A 7 -8.05 2.24 4.66
N LEU A 8 -9.25 1.65 4.74
CA LEU A 8 -10.31 2.16 5.62
C LEU A 8 -9.97 2.00 7.10
N GLY A 9 -9.21 0.96 7.48
CA GLY A 9 -8.73 0.75 8.84
C GLY A 9 -7.70 1.77 9.32
N VAL A 10 -6.85 2.30 8.43
CA VAL A 10 -5.87 3.35 8.75
C VAL A 10 -6.41 4.77 8.57
N LEU A 11 -7.60 4.92 7.97
CA LEU A 11 -8.25 6.21 7.75
C LEU A 11 -8.40 7.05 9.04
N PRO A 12 -8.80 6.49 10.21
CA PRO A 12 -8.89 7.25 11.46
C PRO A 12 -7.54 7.79 11.94
N LEU A 13 -6.44 7.07 11.70
CA LEU A 13 -5.08 7.54 12.05
C LEU A 13 -4.66 8.73 11.20
N ALA A 14 -5.10 8.78 9.95
CA ALA A 14 -4.75 9.85 9.01
C ALA A 14 -5.55 11.15 9.21
N ILE A 15 -6.67 11.09 9.93
CA ILE A 15 -7.53 12.24 10.26
C ILE A 15 -7.52 12.55 11.77
N SER A 16 -6.60 11.94 12.53
CA SER A 16 -6.52 12.07 13.98
C SER A 16 -6.10 13.49 14.36
N ASN A 17 -6.76 14.05 15.37
CA ASN A 17 -6.47 15.38 15.92
C ASN A 17 -6.45 15.27 17.45
N GLY A 18 -5.31 15.56 18.08
CA GLY A 18 -5.09 15.38 19.52
C GLY A 18 -3.62 15.15 19.87
N ALA A 19 -3.35 14.73 21.11
CA ALA A 19 -1.99 14.41 21.53
C ALA A 19 -1.42 13.24 20.70
N GLY A 20 -0.24 13.43 20.12
CA GLY A 20 0.37 12.44 19.23
C GLY A 20 -0.23 12.34 17.83
N SER A 21 -1.12 13.26 17.44
CA SER A 21 -1.72 13.27 16.09
C SER A 21 -0.67 13.42 14.98
N GLY A 22 0.42 14.14 15.22
CA GLY A 22 1.51 14.28 14.24
C GLY A 22 2.09 12.91 13.82
N ALA A 23 2.34 12.04 14.79
CA ALA A 23 2.84 10.68 14.53
C ALA A 23 1.78 9.80 13.86
N GLN A 24 0.53 9.89 14.31
CA GLN A 24 -0.58 9.11 13.74
C GLN A 24 -0.87 9.50 12.29
N ASN A 25 -0.92 10.81 12.00
CA ASN A 25 -1.14 11.33 10.65
C ASN A 25 0.02 10.97 9.72
N ALA A 26 1.28 11.06 10.19
CA ALA A 26 2.45 10.66 9.41
C ALA A 26 2.38 9.19 8.99
N VAL A 27 2.03 8.29 9.92
CA VAL A 27 1.85 6.87 9.63
C VAL A 27 0.62 6.64 8.73
N GLY A 28 -0.53 7.21 9.08
CA GLY A 28 -1.79 6.99 8.38
C GLY A 28 -1.75 7.46 6.91
N ILE A 29 -1.21 8.65 6.65
CA ILE A 29 -1.08 9.19 5.29
C ILE A 29 -0.05 8.40 4.49
N GLY A 30 1.11 8.08 5.08
CA GLY A 30 2.15 7.30 4.41
C GLY A 30 1.66 5.91 4.01
N VAL A 31 0.99 5.22 4.92
CA VAL A 31 0.45 3.88 4.69
C VAL A 31 -0.70 3.90 3.68
N MET A 32 -1.64 4.84 3.76
CA MET A 32 -2.72 4.96 2.77
C MET A 32 -2.18 5.20 1.37
N GLY A 33 -1.27 6.15 1.19
CA GLY A 33 -0.66 6.43 -0.12
C GLY A 33 0.10 5.22 -0.68
N GLY A 34 0.88 4.55 0.17
CA GLY A 34 1.59 3.33 -0.17
C GLY A 34 0.65 2.20 -0.62
N MET A 35 -0.47 2.03 0.07
CA MET A 35 -1.44 0.97 -0.26
C MET A 35 -2.24 1.24 -1.53
N VAL A 36 -2.60 2.51 -1.78
CA VAL A 36 -3.27 2.90 -3.04
C VAL A 36 -2.35 2.66 -4.22
N SER A 37 -1.11 3.18 -4.15
CA SER A 37 -0.10 2.99 -5.20
C SER A 37 0.26 1.52 -5.41
N ALA A 38 0.48 0.76 -4.33
CA ALA A 38 0.74 -0.67 -4.41
C ALA A 38 -0.43 -1.42 -5.05
N THR A 39 -1.68 -1.10 -4.72
CA THR A 39 -2.84 -1.78 -5.31
C THR A 39 -2.93 -1.49 -6.82
N LEU A 40 -2.72 -0.24 -7.24
CA LEU A 40 -2.78 0.13 -8.65
C LEU A 40 -1.61 -0.44 -9.45
N LEU A 41 -0.38 -0.38 -8.93
CA LEU A 41 0.81 -0.79 -9.66
C LEU A 41 1.07 -2.30 -9.57
N ALA A 42 0.99 -2.88 -8.37
CA ALA A 42 1.38 -4.28 -8.17
C ALA A 42 0.48 -5.26 -8.93
N ILE A 43 -0.81 -4.97 -9.11
CA ILE A 43 -1.72 -5.84 -9.89
C ILE A 43 -1.21 -6.04 -11.32
N PHE A 44 -0.61 -5.03 -11.94
CA PHE A 44 -0.05 -5.14 -13.29
C PHE A 44 1.41 -5.57 -13.29
N PHE A 45 2.22 -5.01 -12.40
CA PHE A 45 3.66 -5.22 -12.40
C PHE A 45 4.05 -6.59 -11.84
N VAL A 46 3.32 -7.15 -10.88
CA VAL A 46 3.67 -8.46 -10.30
C VAL A 46 3.58 -9.59 -11.35
N PRO A 47 2.51 -9.72 -12.15
CA PRO A 47 2.47 -10.71 -13.23
C PRO A 47 3.55 -10.49 -14.29
N VAL A 48 3.81 -9.23 -14.67
CA VAL A 48 4.86 -8.89 -15.65
C VAL A 48 6.22 -9.32 -15.12
N PHE A 49 6.56 -8.94 -13.88
CA PHE A 49 7.83 -9.34 -13.26
C PHE A 49 7.94 -10.84 -13.10
N PHE A 50 6.86 -11.54 -12.76
CA PHE A 50 6.86 -13.01 -12.69
C PHE A 50 7.24 -13.64 -14.04
N VAL A 51 6.61 -13.20 -15.13
CA VAL A 51 6.89 -13.72 -16.49
C VAL A 51 8.30 -13.34 -16.94
N VAL A 52 8.73 -12.10 -16.69
CA VAL A 52 10.08 -11.62 -17.05
C VAL A 52 11.14 -12.44 -16.33
N ILE A 53 11.02 -12.61 -15.01
CA ILE A 53 11.96 -13.40 -14.21
C ILE A 53 11.97 -14.86 -14.68
N ARG A 54 10.81 -15.48 -14.87
CA ARG A 54 10.71 -16.86 -15.40
C ARG A 54 11.33 -17.01 -16.78
N ARG A 55 11.27 -15.98 -17.62
CA ARG A 55 11.86 -16.00 -18.98
C ARG A 55 13.37 -15.75 -18.97
N CYS A 56 13.85 -14.90 -18.07
CA CYS A 56 15.27 -14.59 -17.89
C CYS A 56 16.02 -15.75 -17.21
N PHE A 57 15.42 -16.37 -16.21
CA PHE A 57 15.97 -17.50 -15.47
C PHE A 57 15.24 -18.77 -15.89
N LYS A 58 15.56 -19.25 -17.10
CA LYS A 58 15.16 -20.60 -17.54
C LYS A 58 16.00 -21.63 -16.79
N GLY A 59 15.50 -22.07 -15.64
CA GLY A 59 15.83 -23.38 -15.06
C GLY A 59 14.95 -24.45 -15.69
#